data_AF-A0A0R3SC88-F1
#
_entry.id   AF-A0A0R3SC88-F1
#
_cell.length_a   1.000
_cell.length_b   1.000
_cell.length_c   1.000
_cell.angle_alpha   90.00
_cell.angle_beta   90.00
_cell.angle_gamma   90.00
#
_symmetry.space_group_name_H-M   'P 1'
#
loop_
_entity.id
_entity.type
_entity.pdbx_description
1 polymer ?
#
loop_
_entity_poly.entity_id
_entity_poly.type
_entity_poly.pdbx_seq_one_letter_code
_entity_poly.pdbx_strand_id
1 'polypeptide(L)'
;MERYNRRLIYLEKRHFFKSEGRRRCHRYWDRYKHTFKECWLQCFNVWMSMTSTLTCFPAIQSNIEPYSKHYFIPKTWFTDVTCFFFFNLFALLGCSVATWIHFPGPRFLWIPVLLRLGFIPFFLISNYQTEGGRKVPLLITNDHLYVFGSVMFALSFGYLSSLAVMFTSK
;
A
#
# COMPACT_ATOMS: atom_id res chain seq x y z
N MET A 1 64.47 -13.43 17.12
CA MET A 1 63.30 -13.44 18.03
C MET A 1 62.36 -12.24 17.85
N GLU A 2 62.87 -11.02 17.71
CA GLU A 2 62.05 -9.80 17.69
C GLU A 2 60.97 -9.72 16.58
N ARG A 3 61.27 -10.23 15.37
CA ARG A 3 60.30 -10.29 14.26
C ARG A 3 59.14 -11.24 14.53
N TYR A 4 59.37 -12.31 15.29
CA TYR A 4 58.34 -13.29 15.66
C TYR A 4 57.37 -12.69 16.68
N ASN A 5 57.91 -11.98 17.68
CA ASN A 5 57.10 -11.31 18.69
C ASN A 5 56.22 -10.20 18.10
N ARG A 6 56.76 -9.42 17.14
CA ARG A 6 55.95 -8.47 16.36
C ARG A 6 54.80 -9.15 15.63
N ARG A 7 55.04 -10.28 14.95
CA ARG A 7 53.99 -11.03 14.23
C ARG A 7 52.88 -11.54 15.14
N LEU A 8 53.21 -12.06 16.33
CA LEU A 8 52.22 -12.51 17.30
C LEU A 8 51.31 -11.35 17.76
N ILE A 9 51.89 -10.20 18.08
CA ILE A 9 51.14 -8.99 18.45
C ILE A 9 50.20 -8.55 17.32
N TYR A 10 50.64 -8.62 16.06
CA TYR A 10 49.78 -8.30 14.90
C TYR A 10 48.62 -9.28 14.74
N LEU A 11 48.85 -10.58 14.94
CA LEU A 11 47.82 -11.61 14.84
C LEU A 11 46.78 -11.47 15.97
N GLU A 12 47.24 -11.23 17.19
CA GLU A 12 46.36 -11.01 18.35
C GLU A 12 45.48 -9.77 18.16
N LYS A 13 46.07 -8.65 17.71
CA LYS A 13 45.31 -7.44 17.34
C LYS A 13 44.29 -7.75 16.24
N ARG A 14 44.66 -8.49 15.19
CA ARG A 14 43.74 -8.88 14.11
C ARG A 14 42.57 -9.72 14.62
N HIS A 15 42.83 -10.69 15.50
CA HIS A 15 41.79 -11.52 16.10
C HIS A 15 40.88 -10.69 17.02
N PHE A 16 41.44 -9.77 17.80
CA PHE A 16 40.69 -8.84 18.64
C PHE A 16 39.76 -7.97 17.80
N PHE A 17 40.27 -7.28 16.77
CA PHE A 17 39.47 -6.46 15.85
C PHE A 17 38.39 -7.27 15.12
N LYS A 18 38.70 -8.50 14.69
CA LYS A 18 37.72 -9.40 14.04
C LYS A 18 36.60 -9.82 15.01
N SER A 19 36.93 -10.06 16.27
CA SER A 19 35.96 -10.44 17.32
C SER A 19 35.06 -9.27 17.72
N GLU A 20 35.63 -8.06 17.87
CA GLU A 20 34.87 -6.83 18.12
C GLU A 20 33.95 -6.48 16.96
N GLY A 21 34.43 -6.60 15.71
CA GLY A 21 33.62 -6.39 14.51
C GLY A 21 32.41 -7.32 14.47
N ARG A 22 32.61 -8.62 14.76
CA ARG A 22 31.51 -9.60 14.80
C ARG A 22 30.48 -9.28 15.91
N ARG A 23 30.93 -8.85 17.10
CA ARG A 23 30.05 -8.42 18.20
C ARG A 23 29.26 -7.16 17.87
N ARG A 24 29.86 -6.20 17.15
CA ARG A 24 29.16 -4.99 16.67
C ARG A 24 28.10 -5.36 15.62
N CYS A 25 28.43 -6.19 14.63
CA CYS A 25 27.47 -6.66 13.63
C CYS A 25 26.28 -7.39 14.25
N HIS A 26 26.52 -8.26 15.23
CA HIS A 26 25.43 -8.94 15.95
C HIS A 26 24.51 -7.93 16.65
N ARG A 27 25.10 -6.94 17.34
CA ARG A 27 24.34 -5.89 18.04
C ARG A 27 23.54 -5.00 17.08
N TYR A 28 24.06 -4.72 15.90
CA TYR A 28 23.30 -4.03 14.84
C TYR A 28 22.16 -4.90 14.32
N TRP A 29 22.42 -6.18 14.06
CA TRP A 29 21.42 -7.12 13.58
C TRP A 29 20.27 -7.33 14.57
N ASP A 30 20.57 -7.38 15.87
CA ASP A 30 19.56 -7.47 16.92
C ASP A 30 18.67 -6.22 16.96
N ARG A 31 19.25 -5.02 16.78
CA ARG A 31 18.48 -3.77 16.66
C ARG A 31 17.59 -3.78 15.42
N TYR A 32 18.11 -4.21 14.27
CA TYR A 32 17.32 -4.34 13.04
C TYR A 32 16.15 -5.31 13.22
N LYS A 33 16.37 -6.47 13.84
CA LYS A 33 15.30 -7.44 14.12
C LYS A 33 14.23 -6.87 15.04
N HIS A 34 14.63 -6.10 16.06
CA HIS A 34 13.69 -5.46 16.97
C HIS A 34 12.81 -4.45 16.24
N THR A 35 13.42 -3.51 15.53
CA THR A 35 12.71 -2.50 14.73
C THR A 35 11.81 -3.15 13.69
N PHE A 36 12.30 -4.19 13.01
CA PHE A 36 11.51 -4.90 12.01
C PHE A 36 10.27 -5.58 12.63
N LYS A 37 10.40 -6.14 13.83
CA LYS A 37 9.28 -6.80 14.53
C LYS A 37 8.21 -5.80 14.95
N GLU A 38 8.59 -4.58 15.32
CA GLU A 38 7.66 -3.49 15.66
C GLU A 38 6.94 -2.97 14.41
N CYS A 39 7.66 -2.76 13.31
CA CYS A 39 7.10 -2.21 12.07
C CYS A 39 6.35 -3.25 11.22
N TRP A 40 6.58 -4.55 11.43
CA TRP A 40 6.05 -5.63 10.59
C TRP A 40 4.54 -5.56 10.39
N LEU A 41 3.78 -5.27 11.46
CA LEU A 41 2.33 -5.21 11.39
C LEU A 41 1.84 -4.04 10.50
N GLN A 42 2.54 -2.90 10.56
CA GLN A 42 2.24 -1.72 9.74
C GLN A 42 2.64 -1.98 8.28
N CYS A 43 3.81 -2.54 8.04
CA CYS A 43 4.26 -2.94 6.71
C CYS A 43 3.27 -3.92 6.06
N PHE A 44 2.77 -4.91 6.81
CA PHE A 44 1.80 -5.87 6.32
C PHE A 44 0.47 -5.21 5.93
N ASN A 45 -0.04 -4.27 6.74
CA ASN A 45 -1.25 -3.52 6.41
C ASN A 45 -1.09 -2.68 5.14
N VAL A 46 0.05 -2.01 4.97
CA VAL A 46 0.36 -1.24 3.75
C VAL A 46 0.47 -2.16 2.55
N TRP A 47 1.14 -3.30 2.70
CA TRP A 47 1.31 -4.27 1.64
C TRP A 47 -0.04 -4.79 1.14
N MET A 48 -0.94 -5.19 2.04
CA MET A 48 -2.32 -5.58 1.70
C MET A 48 -3.07 -4.45 0.98
N SER A 49 -2.91 -3.22 1.48
CA SER A 49 -3.49 -2.01 0.89
C SER A 49 -2.99 -1.79 -0.55
N MET A 50 -1.68 -1.87 -0.80
CA MET A 50 -1.08 -1.75 -2.14
C MET A 50 -1.52 -2.87 -3.08
N THR A 51 -1.55 -4.11 -2.61
CA THR A 51 -2.00 -5.26 -3.42
C THR A 51 -3.46 -5.10 -3.84
N SER A 52 -4.34 -4.67 -2.95
CA SER A 52 -5.75 -4.41 -3.28
C SER A 52 -5.90 -3.32 -4.36
N THR A 53 -5.12 -2.25 -4.25
CA THR A 53 -5.09 -1.16 -5.23
C THR A 53 -4.62 -1.62 -6.59
N LEU A 54 -3.51 -2.36 -6.67
CA LEU A 54 -2.99 -2.91 -7.93
C LEU A 54 -3.94 -3.93 -8.58
N THR A 55 -4.76 -4.60 -7.80
CA THR A 55 -5.79 -5.51 -8.32
C THR A 55 -6.98 -4.73 -8.90
N CYS A 56 -7.41 -3.64 -8.22
CA CYS A 56 -8.51 -2.81 -8.69
C CYS A 56 -8.11 -1.92 -9.87
N PHE A 57 -6.93 -1.33 -9.81
CA PHE A 57 -6.34 -0.44 -10.81
C PHE A 57 -5.08 -1.08 -11.41
N PRO A 58 -4.98 -1.27 -12.74
CA PRO A 58 -5.98 -0.99 -13.77
C PRO A 58 -6.95 -2.17 -14.03
N ALA A 59 -6.65 -3.39 -13.56
CA ALA A 59 -7.27 -4.62 -14.08
C ALA A 59 -8.81 -4.67 -13.99
N ILE A 60 -9.40 -4.15 -12.91
CA ILE A 60 -10.87 -4.09 -12.78
C ILE A 60 -11.39 -2.81 -13.43
N GLN A 61 -10.81 -1.65 -13.10
CA GLN A 61 -11.29 -0.35 -13.56
C GLN A 61 -11.17 -0.12 -15.08
N SER A 62 -10.23 -0.77 -15.75
CA SER A 62 -10.08 -0.66 -17.21
C SER A 62 -11.20 -1.34 -17.99
N ASN A 63 -11.88 -2.32 -17.39
CA ASN A 63 -12.94 -3.11 -18.01
C ASN A 63 -14.35 -2.59 -17.68
N ILE A 64 -14.45 -1.43 -17.02
CA ILE A 64 -15.74 -0.84 -16.62
C ILE A 64 -16.21 0.12 -17.71
N GLU A 65 -17.37 -0.17 -18.28
CA GLU A 65 -18.04 0.70 -19.23
C GLU A 65 -19.20 1.47 -18.56
N PRO A 66 -19.44 2.74 -18.94
CA PRO A 66 -20.58 3.50 -18.43
C PRO A 66 -21.91 2.87 -18.86
N TYR A 67 -22.88 2.81 -17.93
CA TYR A 67 -24.20 2.24 -18.18
C TYR A 67 -25.11 3.21 -18.94
N SER A 68 -25.04 4.50 -18.65
CA SER A 68 -25.86 5.52 -19.32
C SER A 68 -25.24 6.06 -20.60
N LYS A 69 -25.96 5.97 -21.73
CA LYS A 69 -25.61 6.64 -23.01
C LYS A 69 -25.62 8.17 -22.94
N HIS A 70 -26.14 8.77 -21.86
CA HIS A 70 -26.25 10.21 -21.63
C HIS A 70 -25.44 10.71 -20.43
N TYR A 71 -24.40 10.00 -20.02
CA TYR A 71 -23.50 10.51 -18.99
C TYR A 71 -22.59 11.61 -19.55
N PHE A 72 -22.23 12.60 -18.72
CA PHE A 72 -21.49 13.82 -19.12
C PHE A 72 -20.12 13.55 -19.75
N ILE A 73 -19.60 12.31 -19.67
CA ILE A 73 -18.27 11.92 -20.15
C ILE A 73 -18.43 10.88 -21.27
N PRO A 74 -17.90 11.13 -22.47
CA PRO A 74 -17.95 10.16 -23.57
C PRO A 74 -17.28 8.84 -23.20
N LYS A 75 -17.81 7.71 -23.72
CA LYS A 75 -17.30 6.34 -23.47
C LYS A 75 -15.78 6.20 -23.63
N THR A 76 -15.20 6.94 -24.57
CA THR A 76 -13.76 6.92 -24.89
C THR A 76 -12.88 7.53 -23.80
N TRP A 77 -13.39 8.49 -23.03
CA TRP A 77 -12.62 9.21 -22.00
C TRP A 77 -13.00 8.79 -20.58
N PHE A 78 -14.04 7.97 -20.43
CA PHE A 78 -14.56 7.57 -19.12
C PHE A 78 -13.52 6.81 -18.31
N THR A 79 -12.87 5.82 -18.92
CA THR A 79 -11.80 5.06 -18.27
C THR A 79 -10.62 5.95 -17.92
N ASP A 80 -10.19 6.83 -18.83
CA ASP A 80 -9.04 7.69 -18.57
C ASP A 80 -9.28 8.68 -17.43
N VAL A 81 -10.46 9.29 -17.38
CA VAL A 81 -10.82 10.25 -16.34
C VAL A 81 -11.07 9.55 -14.99
N THR A 82 -11.78 8.42 -14.98
CA THR A 82 -12.15 7.76 -13.72
C THR A 82 -11.05 6.90 -13.13
N CYS A 83 -10.29 6.22 -13.99
CA CYS A 83 -9.19 5.34 -13.60
C CYS A 83 -7.94 6.19 -13.31
N PHE A 84 -7.45 7.00 -14.26
CA PHE A 84 -6.18 7.71 -14.07
C PHE A 84 -6.36 9.04 -13.33
N PHE A 85 -7.25 9.92 -13.79
CA PHE A 85 -7.33 11.28 -13.23
C PHE A 85 -7.89 11.28 -11.79
N PHE A 86 -9.06 10.66 -11.57
CA PHE A 86 -9.64 10.62 -10.23
C PHE A 86 -8.76 9.87 -9.24
N PHE A 87 -8.21 8.71 -9.60
CA PHE A 87 -7.35 7.96 -8.67
C PHE A 87 -6.15 8.80 -8.23
N ASN A 88 -5.44 9.44 -9.16
CA ASN A 88 -4.27 10.24 -8.82
C ASN A 88 -4.63 11.51 -8.02
N LEU A 89 -5.70 12.21 -8.41
CA LEU A 89 -6.16 13.41 -7.71
C LEU A 89 -6.57 13.10 -6.26
N PHE A 90 -7.39 12.07 -6.08
CA PHE A 90 -7.90 11.69 -4.77
C PHE A 90 -6.85 11.00 -3.90
N ALA A 91 -5.90 10.27 -4.49
CA ALA A 91 -4.74 9.79 -3.75
C ALA A 91 -3.93 10.97 -3.17
N LEU A 92 -3.69 12.03 -3.96
CA LEU A 92 -3.00 13.23 -3.48
C LEU A 92 -3.78 13.95 -2.38
N LEU A 93 -5.10 14.07 -2.53
CA LEU A 93 -5.97 14.63 -1.48
C LEU A 93 -5.94 13.76 -0.22
N GLY A 94 -5.94 12.44 -0.35
CA GLY A 94 -5.84 11.51 0.78
C GLY A 94 -4.54 11.68 1.56
N CYS A 95 -3.41 11.82 0.87
CA CYS A 95 -2.12 12.13 1.49
C CYS A 95 -2.13 13.50 2.20
N SER A 96 -2.78 14.50 1.60
CA SER A 96 -2.92 15.83 2.17
C SER A 96 -3.76 15.80 3.46
N VAL A 97 -4.89 15.09 3.45
CA VAL A 97 -5.75 14.90 4.63
C VAL A 97 -5.01 14.16 5.75
N ALA A 98 -4.18 13.16 5.42
CA ALA A 98 -3.36 12.44 6.40
C ALA A 98 -2.34 13.32 7.13
N THR A 99 -1.97 14.46 6.54
CA THR A 99 -1.06 15.42 7.17
C THR A 99 -1.77 16.26 8.23
N TRP A 100 -3.08 16.50 8.07
CA TRP A 100 -3.88 17.33 8.97
C TRP A 100 -4.57 16.52 10.06
N ILE A 101 -5.12 15.35 9.68
CA ILE A 101 -5.89 14.49 10.56
C ILE A 101 -5.09 13.21 10.77
N HIS A 102 -4.60 13.00 11.99
CA HIS A 102 -3.87 11.79 12.40
C HIS A 102 -4.80 10.81 13.12
N PHE A 103 -5.94 10.48 12.50
CA PHE A 103 -6.96 9.59 13.09
C PHE A 103 -7.37 8.52 12.07
N PRO A 104 -7.05 7.24 12.25
CA PRO A 104 -7.20 6.51 13.51
C PRO A 104 -5.88 5.96 14.08
N GLY A 105 -5.89 5.54 15.35
CA GLY A 105 -4.70 4.98 16.02
C GLY A 105 -4.20 3.66 15.39
N PRO A 106 -2.93 3.25 15.66
CA PRO A 106 -2.27 2.10 15.00
C PRO A 106 -3.00 0.75 15.17
N ARG A 107 -3.90 0.61 16.16
CA ARG A 107 -4.75 -0.58 16.35
C ARG A 107 -5.94 -0.67 15.38
N PHE A 108 -6.38 0.44 14.77
CA PHE A 108 -7.58 0.48 13.93
C PHE A 108 -7.28 0.36 12.43
N LEU A 109 -6.01 0.14 12.05
CA LEU A 109 -5.56 -0.04 10.66
C LEU A 109 -6.19 -1.25 9.96
N TRP A 110 -6.71 -2.25 10.69
CA TRP A 110 -7.43 -3.37 10.09
C TRP A 110 -8.80 -3.01 9.51
N ILE A 111 -9.47 -1.99 10.05
CA ILE A 111 -10.78 -1.53 9.57
C ILE A 111 -10.71 -1.10 8.09
N PRO A 112 -9.78 -0.23 7.67
CA PRO A 112 -9.69 0.18 6.27
C PRO A 112 -9.19 -0.93 5.34
N VAL A 113 -8.41 -1.91 5.85
CA VAL A 113 -8.02 -3.10 5.08
C VAL A 113 -9.23 -4.01 4.82
N LEU A 114 -10.05 -4.27 5.84
CA LEU A 114 -11.30 -5.04 5.70
C LEU A 114 -12.32 -4.31 4.82
N LEU A 115 -12.44 -2.99 5.00
CA LEU A 115 -13.32 -2.16 4.18
C LEU A 115 -12.90 -2.25 2.70
N ARG A 116 -11.60 -2.25 2.39
CA ARG A 116 -11.11 -2.44 1.01
C ARG A 116 -11.36 -3.81 0.44
N LEU A 117 -11.16 -4.87 1.23
CA LEU A 117 -11.50 -6.22 0.80
C LEU A 117 -13.00 -6.34 0.49
N GLY A 118 -13.86 -5.59 1.18
CA GLY A 118 -15.28 -5.46 0.87
C GLY A 118 -15.60 -4.60 -0.36
N PHE A 119 -14.77 -3.61 -0.68
CA PHE A 119 -14.91 -2.79 -1.90
C PHE A 119 -14.58 -3.59 -3.18
N ILE A 120 -13.71 -4.60 -3.13
CA ILE A 120 -13.37 -5.44 -4.30
C ILE A 120 -14.60 -6.18 -4.88
N PRO A 121 -15.38 -6.97 -4.12
CA PRO A 121 -16.58 -7.60 -4.64
C PRO A 121 -17.64 -6.56 -5.02
N PHE A 122 -17.69 -5.41 -4.34
CA PHE A 122 -18.57 -4.30 -4.72
C PHE A 122 -18.25 -3.76 -6.13
N PHE A 123 -16.97 -3.55 -6.44
CA PHE A 123 -16.54 -3.14 -7.79
C PHE A 123 -16.74 -4.24 -8.83
N LEU A 124 -16.61 -5.52 -8.46
CA LEU A 124 -16.86 -6.65 -9.38
C LEU A 124 -18.35 -6.83 -9.73
N ILE A 125 -19.25 -6.50 -8.79
CA ILE A 125 -20.71 -6.57 -8.96
C ILE A 125 -21.25 -5.31 -9.70
N SER A 126 -20.51 -4.20 -9.61
CA SER A 126 -20.76 -2.95 -10.35
C SER A 126 -20.35 -3.09 -11.82
N ASN A 127 -21.33 -3.26 -12.71
CA ASN A 127 -21.24 -3.23 -14.18
C ASN A 127 -19.93 -3.71 -14.86
N TYR A 128 -19.40 -4.84 -14.42
CA TYR A 128 -18.30 -5.53 -15.12
C TYR A 128 -18.83 -6.25 -16.36
N GLN A 129 -18.54 -5.75 -17.56
CA GLN A 129 -18.78 -6.47 -18.81
C GLN A 129 -17.53 -7.27 -19.18
N THR A 130 -17.62 -8.61 -19.10
CA THR A 130 -16.60 -9.51 -19.66
C THR A 130 -16.98 -9.84 -21.10
N GLU A 131 -16.00 -9.81 -22.01
CA GLU A 131 -16.13 -10.10 -23.46
C GLU A 131 -16.72 -11.48 -23.81
N GLY A 132 -16.98 -12.36 -22.83
CA GLY A 132 -17.50 -13.72 -23.01
C GLY A 132 -18.82 -14.04 -22.29
N GLY A 133 -19.55 -13.02 -21.83
CA GLY A 133 -20.85 -13.20 -21.14
C GLY A 133 -20.80 -13.04 -19.61
N ARG A 134 -21.93 -12.62 -19.07
CA ARG A 134 -22.10 -12.04 -17.72
C ARG A 134 -22.29 -13.14 -16.66
N LYS A 135 -21.33 -13.31 -15.73
CA LYS A 135 -21.41 -14.33 -14.65
C LYS A 135 -21.95 -13.82 -13.31
N VAL A 136 -22.07 -12.50 -13.11
CA VAL A 136 -22.50 -11.90 -11.83
C VAL A 136 -23.75 -11.02 -11.98
N PRO A 137 -24.75 -11.15 -11.09
CA PRO A 137 -25.99 -10.40 -11.16
C PRO A 137 -25.76 -8.92 -10.90
N LEU A 138 -26.39 -8.11 -11.76
CA LEU A 138 -26.30 -6.66 -11.88
C LEU A 138 -27.12 -6.01 -10.76
N LEU A 139 -26.51 -5.80 -9.59
CA LEU A 139 -27.22 -5.25 -8.42
C LEU A 139 -27.18 -3.72 -8.32
N ILE A 140 -26.27 -3.04 -9.05
CA ILE A 140 -26.08 -1.59 -8.94
C ILE A 140 -26.08 -0.94 -10.33
N THR A 141 -27.19 -0.29 -10.64
CA THR A 141 -27.50 0.36 -11.92
C THR A 141 -27.30 1.89 -11.81
N ASN A 142 -26.23 2.34 -11.16
CA ASN A 142 -26.01 3.75 -10.88
C ASN A 142 -24.52 4.13 -11.04
N ASP A 143 -24.19 4.78 -12.16
CA ASP A 143 -22.83 5.24 -12.50
C ASP A 143 -22.24 6.17 -11.41
N HIS A 144 -23.10 6.93 -10.72
CA HIS A 144 -22.72 7.79 -9.59
C HIS A 144 -22.16 7.02 -8.38
N LEU A 145 -22.68 5.82 -8.12
CA LEU A 145 -22.26 5.01 -6.97
C LEU A 145 -20.86 4.40 -7.20
N TYR A 146 -20.58 4.03 -8.46
CA TYR A 146 -19.26 3.60 -8.88
C TYR A 146 -18.22 4.71 -8.72
N VAL A 147 -18.53 5.92 -9.20
CA VAL A 147 -17.64 7.08 -9.07
C VAL A 147 -17.44 7.43 -7.60
N PHE A 148 -18.50 7.49 -6.79
CA PHE A 148 -18.37 7.76 -5.36
C PHE A 148 -17.50 6.70 -4.65
N GLY A 149 -17.69 5.42 -4.98
CA GLY A 149 -16.86 4.33 -4.48
C GLY A 149 -15.39 4.47 -4.88
N SER A 150 -15.09 4.84 -6.13
CA SER A 150 -13.72 4.98 -6.61
C SER A 150 -12.99 6.16 -5.95
N VAL A 151 -13.71 7.25 -5.72
CA VAL A 151 -13.22 8.41 -4.95
C VAL A 151 -12.89 8.03 -3.51
N MET A 152 -13.81 7.36 -2.81
CA MET A 152 -13.58 6.90 -1.43
C MET A 152 -12.42 5.90 -1.35
N PHE A 153 -12.31 5.01 -2.34
CA PHE A 153 -11.22 4.03 -2.44
C PHE A 153 -9.85 4.72 -2.59
N ALA A 154 -9.75 5.68 -3.52
CA ALA A 154 -8.52 6.43 -3.79
C ALA A 154 -8.10 7.34 -2.61
N LEU A 155 -9.06 8.06 -2.01
CA LEU A 155 -8.81 8.87 -0.81
C LEU A 155 -8.28 8.02 0.34
N SER A 156 -8.92 6.89 0.60
CA SER A 156 -8.48 5.96 1.64
C SER A 156 -7.07 5.44 1.36
N PHE A 157 -6.69 5.26 0.08
CA PHE A 157 -5.37 4.75 -0.30
C PHE A 157 -4.27 5.75 -0.01
N GLY A 158 -4.44 7.00 -0.45
CA GLY A 158 -3.52 8.09 -0.10
C GLY A 158 -3.39 8.26 1.42
N TYR A 159 -4.52 8.22 2.13
CA TYR A 159 -4.58 8.42 3.57
C TYR A 159 -3.77 7.38 4.36
N LEU A 160 -4.00 6.08 4.08
CA LEU A 160 -3.30 4.99 4.77
C LEU A 160 -1.81 4.93 4.43
N SER A 161 -1.45 5.23 3.19
CA SER A 161 -0.06 5.23 2.74
C SER A 161 0.77 6.23 3.55
N SER A 162 0.28 7.47 3.69
CA SER A 162 0.92 8.50 4.49
C SER A 162 0.95 8.18 5.99
N LEU A 163 -0.16 7.68 6.55
CA LEU A 163 -0.23 7.31 7.97
C LEU A 163 0.76 6.20 8.35
N ALA A 164 0.93 5.20 7.49
CA ALA A 164 1.83 4.09 7.77
C ALA A 164 3.30 4.53 7.88
N VAL A 165 3.73 5.45 7.02
CA VAL A 165 5.07 6.05 7.10
C VAL A 165 5.24 6.82 8.41
N MET A 166 4.22 7.59 8.81
CA MET A 166 4.25 8.34 10.08
C MET A 166 4.28 7.45 11.32
N PHE A 167 3.57 6.33 11.30
CA PHE A 167 3.56 5.37 12.42
C PHE A 167 4.81 4.50 12.50
N THR A 168 5.56 4.37 11.41
CA THR A 168 6.85 3.65 11.39
C THR A 168 7.96 4.48 12.04
N SER A 169 7.81 5.81 12.09
CA SER A 169 8.82 6.73 12.61
C SER A 169 8.62 7.13 14.08
N LYS A 170 7.59 6.61 14.75
CA LYS A 170 7.30 6.85 16.18
C LYS A 170 7.61 5.61 16.99
#